data_AF-A0A2D1U1S4-F1
#
_entry.id   AF-A0A2D1U1S4-F1
#
_cell.length_a   1.000
_cell.length_b   1.000
_cell.length_c   1.000
_cell.angle_alpha   90.00
_cell.angle_beta   90.00
_cell.angle_gamma   90.00
#
_symmetry.space_group_name_H-M   'P 1'
#
loop_
_entity.id
_entity.type
_entity.pdbx_description
1 polymer ?
#
loop_
_entity_poly.entity_id
_entity_poly.type
_entity_poly.pdbx_seq_one_letter_code
_entity_poly.pdbx_strand_id
1 'polypeptide(L)'
;MRLNDVNPLDQIPVPAVPIILIHTDSFIEEIKNGAESFKRLFKISSLDTTSIVFTPTNDPRVNQILQEQEVDLASYYLQGNQYIVKSNYIHALFSYETEEEDAKNFLRENGYTLNDSMLIGNRYFHYYVSTLIKNATPIDKILDVLQVFHVKNGIFKSDRNASIGQFFYDLIAVNKQLPSYKNLFIHFNHLKTGYPDDFDTIENLLQSLNDRMILMNKAVIELKYQSLRTVTNNASTEVMYHLSYFVVLVTGVYDNLAWIINYLYGLGYSLEHINRTKVKLQNVHNPTNKPTEAYYKNLLHKAPGICKYLLSDKISCLIDFIYPLRDAIQHRSFIKPLTVSKVSSSKKSPVKLLIQFPKDVRKILHRHFSPIAFGFEEDTSRSMRRDYYDIHIFSKTLHSEIIDLVNIICARIDLSELIMLSPEQQNNIENAIKNYEKNPFVGLSVQQDMAY
;
A
#
# COMPACT_ATOMS: atom_id res chain seq x y z
N MET A 1 14.32 15.02 27.08
CA MET A 1 14.21 13.75 26.33
C MET A 1 14.58 14.04 24.88
N ARG A 2 15.44 13.25 24.22
CA ARG A 2 15.97 13.54 22.87
C ARG A 2 14.93 13.14 21.82
N LEU A 3 14.46 14.07 20.98
CA LEU A 3 13.43 13.81 19.96
C LEU A 3 13.91 12.80 18.87
N ASN A 4 15.19 12.84 18.47
CA ASN A 4 15.75 11.93 17.46
C ASN A 4 15.88 10.45 17.83
N ASP A 5 15.66 10.07 19.10
CA ASP A 5 15.86 8.68 19.52
C ASP A 5 14.55 7.87 19.52
N VAL A 6 13.40 8.51 19.28
CA VAL A 6 12.09 7.86 19.35
C VAL A 6 11.42 7.92 17.99
N ASN A 7 11.20 6.76 17.39
CA ASN A 7 10.39 6.65 16.19
C ASN A 7 8.94 7.08 16.55
N PRO A 8 8.30 8.01 15.81
CA PRO A 8 6.94 8.44 16.10
C PRO A 8 5.92 7.30 16.22
N LEU A 9 6.18 6.16 15.57
CA LEU A 9 5.32 4.98 15.62
C LEU A 9 5.49 4.15 16.90
N ASP A 10 6.48 4.44 17.76
CA ASP A 10 6.68 3.68 19.01
C ASP A 10 5.73 4.09 20.14
N GLN A 11 5.07 5.23 20.02
CA GLN A 11 4.29 5.86 21.10
C GLN A 11 2.85 6.12 20.69
N ILE A 12 2.15 5.15 20.11
CA ILE A 12 0.74 5.32 19.69
C ILE A 12 -0.24 5.03 20.85
N PRO A 13 -1.25 5.89 21.10
CA PRO A 13 -1.55 7.17 20.44
C PRO A 13 -0.52 8.26 20.77
N VAL A 14 -0.10 9.03 19.76
CA VAL A 14 1.08 9.89 19.82
C VAL A 14 0.71 11.33 20.19
N PRO A 15 1.33 11.94 21.21
CA PRO A 15 1.17 13.37 21.48
C PRO A 15 2.03 14.26 20.56
N ALA A 16 3.05 13.71 19.88
CA ALA A 16 4.01 14.43 19.04
C ALA A 16 3.73 14.29 17.54
N VAL A 17 3.77 15.43 16.83
CA VAL A 17 3.63 15.53 15.37
C VAL A 17 4.90 15.02 14.69
N PRO A 18 4.82 14.15 13.66
CA PRO A 18 5.98 13.75 12.87
C PRO A 18 6.60 14.97 12.20
N ILE A 19 7.92 15.09 12.31
CA ILE A 19 8.71 16.19 11.73
C ILE A 19 9.67 15.58 10.72
N ILE A 20 9.49 15.93 9.45
CA ILE A 20 10.14 15.31 8.31
C ILE A 20 10.90 16.40 7.54
N LEU A 21 12.17 16.13 7.22
CA LEU A 21 12.97 16.98 6.35
C LEU A 21 13.09 16.35 4.97
N ILE A 22 12.69 17.09 3.94
CA ILE A 22 12.87 16.75 2.53
C ILE A 22 14.03 17.57 1.96
N HIS A 23 15.03 16.88 1.42
CA HIS A 23 16.08 17.54 0.65
C HIS A 23 15.59 17.87 -0.75
N THR A 24 15.22 19.13 -0.98
CA THR A 24 14.55 19.58 -2.20
C THR A 24 15.38 19.29 -3.45
N ASP A 25 16.69 19.52 -3.40
CA ASP A 25 17.58 19.32 -4.55
C ASP A 25 17.71 17.85 -4.97
N SER A 26 17.37 16.90 -4.08
CA SER A 26 17.33 15.47 -4.42
C SER A 26 16.17 15.08 -5.32
N PHE A 27 15.19 15.98 -5.52
CA PHE A 27 13.91 15.68 -6.17
C PHE A 27 13.42 16.79 -7.10
N ILE A 28 14.33 17.59 -7.66
CA ILE A 28 14.00 18.73 -8.53
C ILE A 28 13.07 18.30 -9.67
N GLU A 29 13.41 17.22 -10.35
CA GLU A 29 12.66 16.76 -11.52
C GLU A 29 11.31 16.16 -11.13
N GLU A 30 11.24 15.40 -10.03
CA GLU A 30 9.99 14.85 -9.51
C GLU A 30 9.02 15.96 -9.09
N ILE A 31 9.52 17.04 -8.48
CA ILE A 31 8.70 18.20 -8.11
C ILE A 31 8.23 18.93 -9.37
N LYS A 32 9.13 19.24 -10.32
CA LYS A 32 8.78 19.93 -11.58
C LYS A 32 7.76 19.16 -12.42
N ASN A 33 7.91 17.84 -12.47
CA ASN A 33 7.05 16.95 -13.26
C ASN A 33 5.74 16.60 -12.54
N GLY A 34 5.56 17.06 -11.30
CA GLY A 34 4.36 16.77 -10.52
C GLY A 34 4.18 15.26 -10.27
N ALA A 35 5.27 14.59 -9.87
CA ALA A 35 5.24 13.19 -9.51
C ALA A 35 4.17 12.93 -8.43
N GLU A 36 3.48 11.79 -8.55
CA GLU A 36 2.34 11.47 -7.68
C GLU A 36 2.72 11.43 -6.19
N SER A 37 3.93 10.98 -5.87
CA SER A 37 4.46 11.00 -4.50
C SER A 37 4.53 12.41 -3.91
N PHE A 38 4.95 13.41 -4.70
CA PHE A 38 5.03 14.81 -4.26
C PHE A 38 3.67 15.48 -4.20
N LYS A 39 2.76 15.20 -5.15
CA LYS A 39 1.35 15.64 -5.06
C LYS A 39 0.71 15.21 -3.73
N ARG A 40 0.94 13.95 -3.35
CA ARG A 40 0.48 13.40 -2.06
C ARG A 40 1.17 14.09 -0.88
N LEU A 41 2.49 14.26 -0.92
CA LEU A 41 3.21 14.98 0.15
C LEU A 41 2.70 16.41 0.33
N PHE A 42 2.48 17.17 -0.75
CA PHE A 42 1.96 18.54 -0.67
C PHE A 42 0.57 18.59 -0.05
N LYS A 43 -0.30 17.65 -0.42
CA LYS A 43 -1.63 17.52 0.20
C LYS A 43 -1.51 17.19 1.69
N ILE A 44 -0.57 16.33 2.09
CA ILE A 44 -0.35 15.99 3.50
C ILE A 44 0.26 17.17 4.27
N SER A 45 1.22 17.89 3.69
CA SER A 45 1.84 19.06 4.32
C SER A 45 0.85 20.21 4.51
N SER A 46 -0.20 20.29 3.69
CA SER A 46 -1.28 21.24 3.95
C SER A 46 -2.08 20.90 5.20
N LEU A 47 -2.01 19.67 5.72
CA LEU A 47 -2.69 19.27 6.95
C LEU A 47 -1.85 19.67 8.17
N ASP A 48 -2.49 20.22 9.19
CA ASP A 48 -1.94 20.55 10.52
C ASP A 48 -1.57 19.31 11.38
N THR A 49 -1.37 18.15 10.74
CA THR A 49 -1.20 16.84 11.38
C THR A 49 0.23 16.33 11.30
N THR A 50 1.08 16.98 10.49
CA THR A 50 2.48 16.63 10.23
C THR A 50 3.27 17.90 9.93
N SER A 51 4.55 17.94 10.27
CA SER A 51 5.45 19.04 9.89
C SER A 51 6.42 18.53 8.82
N ILE A 52 6.23 18.94 7.57
CA ILE A 52 7.09 18.58 6.45
C ILE A 52 7.84 19.83 6.00
N VAL A 53 9.16 19.82 6.20
CA VAL A 53 10.04 20.94 5.90
C VAL A 53 10.87 20.62 4.67
N PHE A 54 10.91 21.54 3.72
CA PHE A 54 11.73 21.44 2.51
C PHE A 54 13.01 22.27 2.66
N THR A 55 14.16 21.74 2.25
CA THR A 55 15.39 22.55 2.22
C THR A 55 15.29 23.61 1.11
N PRO A 56 15.98 24.76 1.26
CA PRO A 56 16.18 25.70 0.16
C PRO A 56 16.70 25.03 -1.11
N THR A 57 16.30 25.59 -2.24
CA THR A 57 16.85 25.24 -3.56
C THR A 57 17.14 26.51 -4.34
N ASN A 58 18.12 26.45 -5.23
CA ASN A 58 18.40 27.52 -6.18
C ASN A 58 17.55 27.42 -7.46
N ASP A 59 16.75 26.37 -7.63
CA ASP A 59 15.89 26.21 -8.80
C ASP A 59 14.66 27.12 -8.68
N PRO A 60 14.53 28.15 -9.54
CA PRO A 60 13.45 29.14 -9.41
C PRO A 60 12.08 28.54 -9.67
N ARG A 61 11.98 27.53 -10.54
CA ARG A 61 10.72 26.87 -10.85
C ARG A 61 10.26 25.99 -9.69
N VAL A 62 11.18 25.27 -9.05
CA VAL A 62 10.85 24.49 -7.84
C VAL A 62 10.43 25.41 -6.70
N ASN A 63 11.16 26.51 -6.46
CA ASN A 63 10.78 27.49 -5.45
C ASN A 63 9.36 28.05 -5.66
N GLN A 64 9.02 28.38 -6.91
CA GLN A 64 7.66 28.82 -7.25
C GLN A 64 6.62 27.75 -6.90
N ILE A 65 6.84 26.49 -7.30
CA ILE A 65 5.92 25.38 -7.00
C ILE A 65 5.75 25.21 -5.49
N LEU A 66 6.85 25.20 -4.72
CA LEU A 66 6.79 25.04 -3.26
C LEU A 66 6.02 26.18 -2.59
N GLN A 67 6.20 27.42 -3.06
CA GLN A 67 5.44 28.58 -2.58
C GLN A 67 3.95 28.49 -2.92
N GLU A 68 3.61 28.09 -4.15
CA GLU A 68 2.22 27.90 -4.60
C GLU A 68 1.49 26.81 -3.79
N GLN A 69 2.21 25.77 -3.36
CA GLN A 69 1.67 24.69 -2.53
C GLN A 69 1.64 25.04 -1.02
N GLU A 70 2.06 26.25 -0.63
CA GLU A 70 2.15 26.71 0.76
C GLU A 70 2.94 25.75 1.69
N VAL A 71 3.99 25.09 1.18
CA VAL A 71 4.80 24.19 2.02
C VAL A 71 5.75 24.97 2.93
N ASP A 72 6.19 24.35 4.03
CA ASP A 72 7.19 24.95 4.91
C ASP A 72 8.58 24.84 4.27
N LEU A 73 9.06 25.96 3.72
CA LEU A 73 10.40 26.08 3.15
C LEU A 73 11.35 26.59 4.23
N ALA A 74 12.39 25.81 4.54
CA ALA A 74 13.43 26.27 5.46
C ALA A 74 14.20 27.45 4.84
N SER A 75 14.87 28.23 5.66
CA SER A 75 15.68 29.37 5.23
C SER A 75 16.98 29.39 6.04
N TYR A 76 18.09 29.64 5.34
CA TYR A 76 19.42 29.76 5.93
C TYR A 76 19.75 31.24 6.13
N TYR A 77 20.14 31.63 7.34
CA TYR A 77 20.64 32.97 7.65
C TYR A 77 21.99 32.90 8.35
N LEU A 78 22.86 33.87 8.10
CA LEU A 78 24.10 34.02 8.84
C LEU A 78 23.91 35.10 9.91
N GLN A 79 24.14 34.76 11.19
CA GLN A 79 24.14 35.72 12.29
C GLN A 79 25.48 35.63 13.03
N GLY A 80 26.35 36.61 12.78
CA GLY A 80 27.76 36.51 13.20
C GLY A 80 28.46 35.35 12.49
N ASN A 81 29.07 34.45 13.25
CA ASN A 81 29.76 33.25 12.72
C ASN A 81 28.89 31.98 12.85
N GLN A 82 27.56 32.13 12.89
CA GLN A 82 26.61 31.04 13.05
C GLN A 82 25.60 31.02 11.90
N TYR A 83 25.37 29.83 11.35
CA TYR A 83 24.30 29.57 10.40
C TYR A 83 23.03 29.19 11.15
N ILE A 84 21.93 29.88 10.87
CA ILE A 84 20.61 29.63 11.46
C ILE A 84 19.73 29.04 10.38
N VAL A 85 19.07 27.93 10.70
CA VAL A 85 17.94 27.42 9.92
C VAL A 85 16.66 27.81 10.60
N LYS A 86 15.80 28.48 9.82
CA LYS A 86 14.46 28.84 10.24
C LYS A 86 13.42 28.25 9.31
N SER A 87 12.41 27.64 9.90
CA SER A 87 11.17 27.20 9.26
C SER A 87 10.02 27.56 10.21
N ASN A 88 8.77 27.28 9.83
CA ASN A 88 7.62 27.54 10.70
C ASN A 88 7.69 26.73 12.01
N TYR A 89 8.32 25.56 11.99
CA TYR A 89 8.36 24.64 13.13
C TYR A 89 9.73 24.55 13.83
N ILE A 90 10.80 25.04 13.19
CA ILE A 90 12.17 24.84 13.68
C ILE A 90 12.96 26.14 13.61
N HIS A 91 13.64 26.44 14.71
CA HIS A 91 14.70 27.44 14.79
C HIS A 91 15.96 26.76 15.33
N ALA A 92 16.87 26.38 14.44
CA ALA A 92 18.08 25.64 14.76
C ALA A 92 19.33 26.48 14.48
N LEU A 93 20.24 26.52 15.45
CA LEU A 93 21.54 27.18 15.32
C LEU A 93 22.61 26.12 14.99
N PHE A 94 23.37 26.37 13.94
CA PHE A 94 24.53 25.61 13.53
C PHE A 94 25.75 26.52 13.62
N SER A 95 26.78 26.08 14.34
CA SER A 95 28.08 26.78 14.32
C SER A 95 29.07 25.95 13.55
N TYR A 96 29.62 26.49 12.47
CA TYR A 96 30.98 26.22 12.01
C TYR A 96 31.45 27.41 11.16
N GLU A 97 32.65 27.90 11.45
CA GLU A 97 33.44 28.58 10.44
C GLU A 97 33.93 27.50 9.48
N THR A 98 33.47 27.52 8.24
CA THR A 98 34.04 26.72 7.16
C THR A 98 34.43 27.68 6.05
N GLU A 99 35.66 27.55 5.56
CA GLU A 99 36.13 28.35 4.44
C GLU A 99 35.23 28.11 3.22
N GLU A 100 34.97 29.15 2.42
CA GLU A 100 34.07 29.05 1.27
C GLU A 100 34.53 27.98 0.26
N GLU A 101 35.83 27.78 0.15
CA GLU A 101 36.46 26.76 -0.69
C GLU A 101 36.12 25.35 -0.19
N ASP A 102 36.15 25.12 1.14
CA ASP A 102 35.77 23.84 1.75
C ASP A 102 34.29 23.53 1.54
N ALA A 103 33.41 24.54 1.65
CA ALA A 103 31.99 24.38 1.38
C ALA A 103 31.71 24.03 -0.09
N LYS A 104 32.44 24.66 -1.03
CA LYS A 104 32.36 24.34 -2.47
C LYS A 104 32.90 22.95 -2.78
N ASN A 105 34.01 22.56 -2.15
CA ASN A 105 34.57 21.22 -2.30
C ASN A 105 33.62 20.16 -1.75
N PHE A 106 33.03 20.39 -0.56
CA PHE A 106 32.02 19.49 0.00
C PHE A 106 30.82 19.30 -0.93
N LEU A 107 30.29 20.38 -1.51
CA LEU A 107 29.18 20.32 -2.47
C LEU A 107 29.56 19.51 -3.72
N ARG A 108 30.78 19.71 -4.26
CA ARG A 108 31.27 18.94 -5.42
C ARG A 108 31.42 17.45 -5.10
N GLU A 109 31.89 17.12 -3.91
CA GLU A 109 32.14 15.74 -3.48
C GLU A 109 30.85 14.99 -3.13
N ASN A 110 29.90 15.67 -2.48
CA ASN A 110 28.74 15.02 -1.86
C ASN A 110 27.43 15.29 -2.60
N GLY A 111 27.37 16.32 -3.47
CA GLY A 111 26.18 16.68 -4.24
C GLY A 111 25.12 17.47 -3.45
N TYR A 112 25.39 17.84 -2.20
CA TYR A 112 24.52 18.65 -1.35
C TYR A 112 25.33 19.63 -0.49
N THR A 113 24.68 20.69 0.03
CA THR A 113 25.41 21.72 0.76
C THR A 113 25.81 21.26 2.16
N LEU A 114 26.90 21.83 2.69
CA LEU A 114 27.33 21.58 4.06
C LEU A 114 26.23 21.95 5.07
N ASN A 115 25.45 22.98 4.78
CA ASN A 115 24.31 23.39 5.61
C ASN A 115 23.21 22.32 5.64
N ASP A 116 22.90 21.70 4.51
CA ASP A 116 21.98 20.55 4.47
C ASP A 116 22.55 19.40 5.31
N SER A 117 23.85 19.10 5.17
CA SER A 117 24.55 18.09 5.99
C SER A 117 24.36 18.31 7.49
N MET A 118 24.46 19.56 7.94
CA MET A 118 24.29 19.92 9.34
C MET A 118 22.85 19.78 9.80
N LEU A 119 21.89 20.19 8.96
CA LEU A 119 20.46 20.08 9.24
C LEU A 119 20.02 18.61 9.39
N ILE A 120 20.58 17.72 8.57
CA ILE A 120 20.35 16.27 8.63
C ILE A 120 20.86 15.65 9.93
N GLY A 121 22.02 16.12 10.41
CA GLY A 121 22.59 15.69 11.68
C GLY A 121 21.81 16.18 12.91
N ASN A 122 20.81 17.03 12.72
CA ASN A 122 20.11 17.71 13.81
C ASN A 122 19.05 16.82 14.48
N ARG A 123 18.84 17.08 15.78
CA ARG A 123 17.93 16.40 16.70
C ARG A 123 16.44 16.78 16.59
N TYR A 124 16.07 17.61 15.63
CA TYR A 124 14.70 18.09 15.46
C TYR A 124 13.85 17.23 14.52
N PHE A 125 14.46 16.45 13.63
CA PHE A 125 13.74 15.69 12.61
C PHE A 125 13.66 14.22 12.95
N HIS A 126 12.44 13.67 12.90
CA HIS A 126 12.23 12.23 13.06
C HIS A 126 12.68 11.47 11.81
N TYR A 127 12.54 12.08 10.63
CA TYR A 127 12.90 11.48 9.36
C TYR A 127 13.60 12.48 8.43
N TYR A 128 14.53 11.95 7.64
CA TYR A 128 15.20 12.68 6.57
C TYR A 128 15.05 11.94 5.24
N VAL A 129 14.74 12.67 4.17
CA VAL A 129 14.38 12.14 2.86
C VAL A 129 15.27 12.72 1.78
N SER A 130 15.98 11.85 1.06
CA SER A 130 16.93 12.23 0.01
C SER A 130 17.31 11.03 -0.84
N THR A 131 17.61 11.25 -2.12
CA THR A 131 18.21 10.26 -3.04
C THR A 131 19.74 10.35 -3.05
N LEU A 132 20.30 11.52 -2.70
CA LEU A 132 21.73 11.80 -2.73
C LEU A 132 22.46 11.31 -1.48
N ILE A 133 21.74 11.08 -0.38
CA ILE A 133 22.35 10.84 0.92
C ILE A 133 22.18 9.40 1.38
N LYS A 134 23.32 8.82 1.78
CA LYS A 134 23.38 7.47 2.31
C LYS A 134 22.56 7.36 3.59
N ASN A 135 21.72 6.31 3.67
CA ASN A 135 20.82 6.01 4.78
C ASN A 135 19.64 6.99 4.97
N ALA A 136 19.38 7.89 4.01
CA ALA A 136 18.13 8.64 4.00
C ALA A 136 16.92 7.71 3.80
N THR A 137 15.77 8.12 4.32
CA THR A 137 14.53 7.35 4.17
C THR A 137 13.94 7.64 2.79
N PRO A 138 13.63 6.62 1.97
CA PRO A 138 12.98 6.85 0.69
C PRO A 138 11.60 7.50 0.85
N ILE A 139 11.20 8.33 -0.12
CA ILE A 139 9.92 9.05 -0.11
C ILE A 139 8.71 8.11 0.06
N ASP A 140 8.70 6.96 -0.61
CA ASP A 140 7.61 5.98 -0.52
C ASP A 140 7.47 5.41 0.89
N LYS A 141 8.60 5.23 1.58
CA LYS A 141 8.59 4.75 2.97
C LYS A 141 8.05 5.82 3.91
N ILE A 142 8.27 7.10 3.63
CA ILE A 142 7.68 8.20 4.40
C ILE A 142 6.17 8.28 4.19
N LEU A 143 5.70 8.14 2.96
CA LEU A 143 4.25 8.07 2.69
C LEU A 143 3.60 6.90 3.44
N ASP A 144 4.28 5.75 3.52
CA ASP A 144 3.82 4.61 4.32
C ASP A 144 3.84 4.92 5.84
N VAL A 145 4.87 5.60 6.36
CA VAL A 145 4.93 6.05 7.76
C VAL A 145 3.79 7.02 8.09
N LEU A 146 3.56 8.01 7.24
CA LEU A 146 2.51 9.00 7.43
C LEU A 146 1.13 8.35 7.40
N GLN A 147 0.87 7.46 6.43
CA GLN A 147 -0.38 6.69 6.39
C GLN A 147 -0.61 5.92 7.69
N VAL A 148 0.39 5.17 8.16
CA VAL A 148 0.29 4.42 9.42
C VAL A 148 0.04 5.37 10.58
N PHE A 149 0.79 6.46 10.67
CA PHE A 149 0.65 7.46 11.73
C PHE A 149 -0.79 8.00 11.80
N HIS A 150 -1.35 8.43 10.66
CA HIS A 150 -2.70 8.97 10.60
C HIS A 150 -3.75 7.92 10.99
N VAL A 151 -3.71 6.73 10.39
CA VAL A 151 -4.71 5.67 10.66
C VAL A 151 -4.66 5.22 12.11
N LYS A 152 -3.47 5.00 12.68
CA LYS A 152 -3.31 4.51 14.05
C LYS A 152 -3.65 5.56 15.11
N ASN A 153 -3.59 6.85 14.77
CA ASN A 153 -4.07 7.94 15.63
C ASN A 153 -5.53 8.34 15.36
N GLY A 154 -6.24 7.65 14.47
CA GLY A 154 -7.62 7.98 14.12
C GLY A 154 -7.78 9.32 13.39
N ILE A 155 -6.74 9.78 12.71
CA ILE A 155 -6.73 11.05 11.98
C ILE A 155 -7.14 10.81 10.54
N PHE A 156 -8.37 11.17 10.21
CA PHE A 156 -8.94 11.01 8.86
C PHE A 156 -9.44 12.37 8.37
N LYS A 157 -8.58 13.10 7.64
CA LYS A 157 -8.89 14.44 7.12
C LYS A 157 -9.03 14.44 5.59
N SER A 158 -10.06 15.11 5.06
CA SER A 158 -10.21 15.39 3.63
C SER A 158 -9.48 16.68 3.24
N ASP A 159 -9.52 17.69 4.11
CA ASP A 159 -8.80 18.96 4.03
C ASP A 159 -8.37 19.49 5.42
N ARG A 160 -7.89 20.73 5.52
CA ARG A 160 -7.46 21.36 6.80
C ARG A 160 -8.56 21.33 7.87
N ASN A 161 -9.81 21.56 7.47
CA ASN A 161 -10.96 21.83 8.33
C ASN A 161 -12.00 20.70 8.37
N ALA A 162 -11.93 19.74 7.45
CA ALA A 162 -12.87 18.65 7.32
C ALA A 162 -12.25 17.32 7.74
N SER A 163 -12.99 16.59 8.58
CA SER A 163 -12.67 15.22 9.00
C SER A 163 -13.77 14.28 8.54
N ILE A 164 -13.40 13.03 8.30
CA ILE A 164 -14.33 11.97 7.93
C ILE A 164 -14.26 10.82 8.94
N GLY A 165 -15.29 10.01 9.00
CA GLY A 165 -15.25 8.78 9.81
C GLY A 165 -14.29 7.74 9.22
N GLN A 166 -13.71 6.89 10.06
CA GLN A 166 -12.85 5.77 9.63
C GLN A 166 -13.54 4.86 8.61
N PHE A 167 -14.84 4.59 8.79
CA PHE A 167 -15.62 3.80 7.85
C PHE A 167 -15.57 4.38 6.43
N PHE A 168 -15.75 5.70 6.30
CA PHE A 168 -15.67 6.39 5.01
C PHE A 168 -14.24 6.39 4.46
N TYR A 169 -13.24 6.53 5.34
CA TYR A 169 -11.84 6.41 4.94
C TYR A 169 -11.56 5.07 4.25
N ASP A 170 -11.94 3.98 4.91
CA ASP A 170 -11.72 2.62 4.44
C ASP A 170 -12.46 2.37 3.11
N LEU A 171 -13.71 2.84 3.01
CA LEU A 171 -14.55 2.69 1.82
C LEU A 171 -13.94 3.39 0.61
N ILE A 172 -13.53 4.65 0.77
CA ILE A 172 -12.94 5.44 -0.32
C ILE A 172 -11.59 4.85 -0.75
N ALA A 173 -10.77 4.40 0.21
CA ALA A 173 -9.50 3.76 -0.10
C ALA A 173 -9.68 2.52 -0.99
N VAL A 174 -10.66 1.66 -0.67
CA VAL A 174 -10.99 0.49 -1.48
C VAL A 174 -11.54 0.89 -2.85
N ASN A 175 -12.48 1.84 -2.92
CA ASN A 175 -13.07 2.27 -4.19
C ASN A 175 -12.05 2.89 -5.15
N LYS A 176 -11.05 3.61 -4.62
CA LYS A 176 -9.93 4.14 -5.41
C LYS A 176 -9.03 3.03 -5.95
N GLN A 177 -8.81 1.97 -5.16
CA GLN A 177 -8.01 0.81 -5.56
C GLN A 177 -8.76 -0.11 -6.53
N LEU A 178 -10.10 -0.17 -6.46
CA LEU A 178 -10.91 -1.15 -7.20
C LEU A 178 -11.95 -0.52 -8.14
N PRO A 179 -11.54 0.31 -9.12
CA PRO A 179 -12.48 0.98 -10.03
C PRO A 179 -13.32 -0.01 -10.84
N SER A 180 -12.77 -1.17 -11.22
CA SER A 180 -13.51 -2.16 -12.02
C SER A 180 -14.54 -2.93 -11.18
N TYR A 181 -14.22 -3.25 -9.92
CA TYR A 181 -15.20 -3.79 -8.97
C TYR A 181 -16.33 -2.79 -8.73
N LYS A 182 -15.99 -1.53 -8.49
CA LYS A 182 -16.97 -0.44 -8.32
C LYS A 182 -17.94 -0.40 -9.50
N ASN A 183 -17.41 -0.39 -10.73
CA ASN A 183 -18.24 -0.38 -11.93
C ASN A 183 -19.13 -1.63 -11.99
N LEU A 184 -18.57 -2.82 -11.76
CA LEU A 184 -19.32 -4.07 -11.73
C LEU A 184 -20.49 -4.01 -10.72
N PHE A 185 -20.23 -3.53 -9.50
CA PHE A 185 -21.23 -3.42 -8.44
C PHE A 185 -22.38 -2.47 -8.82
N ILE A 186 -22.06 -1.29 -9.37
CA ILE A 186 -23.07 -0.33 -9.85
C ILE A 186 -23.92 -0.97 -10.94
N HIS A 187 -23.29 -1.58 -11.95
CA HIS A 187 -24.02 -2.24 -13.03
C HIS A 187 -24.94 -3.34 -12.46
N PHE A 188 -24.40 -4.23 -11.63
CA PHE A 188 -25.16 -5.35 -11.06
C PHE A 188 -26.42 -4.89 -10.30
N ASN A 189 -26.33 -3.84 -9.49
CA ASN A 189 -27.48 -3.32 -8.72
C ASN A 189 -28.63 -2.81 -9.62
N HIS A 190 -28.33 -2.39 -10.84
CA HIS A 190 -29.34 -1.98 -11.82
C HIS A 190 -29.93 -3.17 -12.63
N LEU A 191 -29.46 -4.40 -12.39
CA LEU A 191 -29.84 -5.62 -13.11
C LEU A 191 -30.64 -6.61 -12.27
N LYS A 192 -31.36 -6.12 -11.25
CA LYS A 192 -32.17 -6.97 -10.37
C LYS A 192 -33.12 -7.93 -11.09
N THR A 193 -33.64 -7.54 -12.26
CA THR A 193 -34.53 -8.37 -13.08
C THR A 193 -33.83 -9.46 -13.87
N GLY A 194 -32.52 -9.37 -14.10
CA GLY A 194 -31.76 -10.36 -14.88
C GLY A 194 -31.29 -11.56 -14.06
N TYR A 195 -31.33 -11.48 -12.73
CA TYR A 195 -30.93 -12.55 -11.81
C TYR A 195 -31.96 -12.76 -10.69
N PRO A 196 -33.26 -12.98 -10.97
CA PRO A 196 -34.30 -12.96 -9.93
C PRO A 196 -34.07 -13.98 -8.80
N ASP A 197 -33.53 -15.17 -9.13
CA ASP A 197 -33.32 -16.25 -8.16
C ASP A 197 -31.95 -16.15 -7.45
N ASP A 198 -30.95 -15.51 -8.08
CA ASP A 198 -29.57 -15.45 -7.59
C ASP A 198 -29.15 -14.05 -7.11
N PHE A 199 -30.01 -13.03 -7.26
CA PHE A 199 -29.66 -11.63 -7.02
C PHE A 199 -29.08 -11.41 -5.62
N ASP A 200 -29.82 -11.82 -4.58
CA ASP A 200 -29.41 -11.65 -3.19
C ASP A 200 -28.10 -12.42 -2.90
N THR A 201 -27.89 -13.57 -3.54
CA THR A 201 -26.65 -14.35 -3.39
C THR A 201 -25.46 -13.60 -4.00
N ILE A 202 -25.62 -13.08 -5.22
CA ILE A 202 -24.56 -12.34 -5.90
C ILE A 202 -24.28 -11.01 -5.19
N GLU A 203 -25.31 -10.28 -4.75
CA GLU A 203 -25.18 -9.05 -3.96
C GLU A 203 -24.37 -9.31 -2.68
N ASN A 204 -24.73 -10.35 -1.93
CA ASN A 204 -23.99 -10.75 -0.72
C ASN A 204 -22.54 -11.14 -1.03
N LEU A 205 -22.28 -11.83 -2.15
CA LEU A 205 -20.92 -12.18 -2.56
C LEU A 205 -20.09 -10.95 -2.92
N LEU A 206 -20.67 -9.98 -3.63
CA LEU A 206 -20.03 -8.71 -3.97
C LEU A 206 -19.76 -7.89 -2.71
N GLN A 207 -20.75 -7.72 -1.83
CA GLN A 207 -20.56 -7.04 -0.54
C GLN A 207 -19.46 -7.70 0.29
N SER A 208 -19.46 -9.04 0.35
CA SER A 208 -18.45 -9.80 1.07
C SER A 208 -17.05 -9.63 0.47
N LEU A 209 -16.94 -9.48 -0.86
CA LEU A 209 -15.68 -9.15 -1.53
C LEU A 209 -15.19 -7.76 -1.11
N ASN A 210 -16.05 -6.74 -1.12
CA ASN A 210 -15.72 -5.40 -0.67
C ASN A 210 -15.25 -5.37 0.80
N ASP A 211 -15.99 -6.04 1.69
CA ASP A 211 -15.65 -6.10 3.11
C ASP A 211 -14.28 -6.77 3.31
N ARG A 212 -13.99 -7.84 2.56
CA ARG A 212 -12.66 -8.48 2.60
C ARG A 212 -11.55 -7.54 2.14
N MET A 213 -11.78 -6.74 1.10
CA MET A 213 -10.79 -5.75 0.63
C MET A 213 -10.56 -4.63 1.66
N ILE A 214 -11.61 -4.18 2.36
CA ILE A 214 -11.48 -3.26 3.50
C ILE A 214 -10.63 -3.89 4.61
N LEU A 215 -10.93 -5.13 4.99
CA LEU A 215 -10.19 -5.84 6.03
C LEU A 215 -8.74 -6.13 5.63
N MET A 216 -8.47 -6.35 4.34
CA MET A 216 -7.12 -6.53 3.81
C MET A 216 -6.31 -5.24 3.93
N ASN A 217 -6.90 -4.10 3.57
CA ASN A 217 -6.29 -2.78 3.76
C ASN A 217 -5.90 -2.57 5.23
N LYS A 218 -6.80 -2.87 6.18
CA LYS A 218 -6.50 -2.80 7.62
C LYS A 218 -5.36 -3.73 8.02
N ALA A 219 -5.37 -4.97 7.58
CA ALA A 219 -4.30 -5.94 7.88
C ALA A 219 -2.94 -5.48 7.35
N VAL A 220 -2.90 -4.90 6.14
CA VAL A 220 -1.68 -4.31 5.56
C VAL A 220 -1.20 -3.11 6.37
N ILE A 221 -2.08 -2.23 6.83
CA ILE A 221 -1.69 -1.13 7.73
C ILE A 221 -1.06 -1.66 9.03
N GLU A 222 -1.62 -2.70 9.63
CA GLU A 222 -1.03 -3.30 10.83
C GLU A 222 0.34 -3.94 10.53
N LEU A 223 0.50 -4.65 9.41
CA LEU A 223 1.80 -5.18 8.99
C LEU A 223 2.84 -4.07 8.76
N LYS A 224 2.44 -2.98 8.10
CA LYS A 224 3.28 -1.77 7.95
C LYS A 224 3.66 -1.20 9.31
N TYR A 225 2.69 -1.03 10.21
CA TYR A 225 2.92 -0.49 11.54
C TYR A 225 3.97 -1.29 12.31
N GLN A 226 3.83 -2.62 12.35
CA GLN A 226 4.78 -3.48 13.05
C GLN A 226 6.18 -3.44 12.44
N SER A 227 6.28 -3.24 11.12
CA SER A 227 7.56 -3.20 10.38
C SER A 227 8.27 -1.86 10.43
N LEU A 228 7.49 -0.77 10.53
CA LEU A 228 8.00 0.60 10.49
C LEU A 228 8.32 1.14 11.88
N ARG A 229 7.74 0.58 12.95
CA ARG A 229 8.08 0.92 14.34
C ARG A 229 9.37 0.22 14.80
N THR A 230 9.91 0.63 15.94
CA THR A 230 11.04 -0.03 16.58
C THR A 230 10.65 -1.46 16.96
N VAL A 231 11.43 -2.41 16.48
CA VAL A 231 11.11 -3.84 16.64
C VAL A 231 11.30 -4.26 18.10
N THR A 232 10.25 -4.83 18.66
CA THR A 232 10.23 -5.44 20.01
C THR A 232 9.96 -6.94 19.89
N ASN A 233 10.18 -7.70 20.97
CA ASN A 233 9.84 -9.14 20.98
C ASN A 233 8.36 -9.39 20.67
N ASN A 234 7.46 -8.50 21.10
CA ASN A 234 6.02 -8.61 20.83
C ASN A 234 5.66 -8.35 19.36
N ALA A 235 6.44 -7.54 18.64
CA ALA A 235 6.18 -7.22 17.23
C ALA A 235 6.18 -8.48 16.35
N SER A 236 6.96 -9.50 16.73
CA SER A 236 7.03 -10.79 16.04
C SER A 236 5.69 -11.56 16.04
N THR A 237 5.03 -11.64 17.20
CA THR A 237 3.72 -12.28 17.37
C THR A 237 2.60 -11.51 16.65
N GLU A 238 2.63 -10.17 16.74
CA GLU A 238 1.66 -9.31 16.06
C GLU A 238 1.77 -9.44 14.54
N VAL A 239 3.00 -9.43 13.99
CA VAL A 239 3.21 -9.68 12.55
C VAL A 239 2.66 -11.04 12.14
N MET A 240 2.91 -12.08 12.93
CA MET A 240 2.38 -13.42 12.66
C MET A 240 0.86 -13.42 12.59
N TYR A 241 0.19 -12.79 13.55
CA TYR A 241 -1.26 -12.69 13.61
C TYR A 241 -1.83 -11.95 12.39
N HIS A 242 -1.32 -10.76 12.10
CA HIS A 242 -1.83 -9.94 10.99
C HIS A 242 -1.48 -10.52 9.62
N LEU A 243 -0.32 -11.17 9.46
CA LEU A 243 0.01 -11.88 8.23
C LEU A 243 -0.93 -13.08 8.02
N SER A 244 -1.23 -13.81 9.10
CA SER A 244 -2.17 -14.92 9.04
C SER A 244 -3.56 -14.47 8.61
N TYR A 245 -4.03 -13.38 9.21
CA TYR A 245 -5.31 -12.77 8.87
C TYR A 245 -5.33 -12.27 7.42
N PHE A 246 -4.28 -11.57 6.99
CA PHE A 246 -4.11 -11.11 5.61
C PHE A 246 -4.19 -12.25 4.60
N VAL A 247 -3.43 -13.34 4.81
CA VAL A 247 -3.44 -14.50 3.91
C VAL A 247 -4.81 -15.19 3.86
N VAL A 248 -5.52 -15.30 5.00
CA VAL A 248 -6.88 -15.83 5.03
C VAL A 248 -7.82 -14.97 4.19
N LEU A 249 -7.74 -13.64 4.32
CA LEU A 249 -8.54 -12.72 3.51
C LEU A 249 -8.25 -12.86 2.02
N VAL A 250 -6.97 -12.98 1.62
CA VAL A 250 -6.59 -13.24 0.22
C VAL A 250 -7.27 -14.50 -0.32
N THR A 251 -7.22 -15.62 0.41
CA THR A 251 -7.91 -16.84 -0.05
C THR A 251 -9.43 -16.68 -0.07
N GLY A 252 -10.00 -15.87 0.83
CA GLY A 252 -11.42 -15.54 0.80
C GLY A 252 -11.82 -14.70 -0.41
N VAL A 253 -10.95 -13.79 -0.87
CA VAL A 253 -11.14 -13.04 -2.12
C VAL A 253 -11.15 -14.00 -3.31
N TYR A 254 -10.24 -14.96 -3.37
CA TYR A 254 -10.25 -15.98 -4.43
C TYR A 254 -11.55 -16.79 -4.43
N ASP A 255 -11.99 -17.25 -3.26
CA ASP A 255 -13.24 -18.00 -3.14
C ASP A 255 -14.44 -17.12 -3.57
N ASN A 256 -14.51 -15.86 -3.13
CA ASN A 256 -15.56 -14.93 -3.58
C ASN A 256 -15.60 -14.80 -5.10
N LEU A 257 -14.47 -14.50 -5.73
CA LEU A 257 -14.39 -14.28 -7.15
C LEU A 257 -14.84 -15.52 -7.92
N ALA A 258 -14.40 -16.71 -7.49
CA ALA A 258 -14.83 -17.97 -8.10
C ALA A 258 -16.35 -18.16 -8.06
N TRP A 259 -16.98 -17.81 -6.93
CA TRP A 259 -18.43 -17.88 -6.75
C TRP A 259 -19.18 -16.79 -7.51
N ILE A 260 -18.70 -15.54 -7.51
CA ILE A 260 -19.28 -14.45 -8.31
C ILE A 260 -19.30 -14.87 -9.79
N ILE A 261 -18.17 -15.37 -10.31
CA ILE A 261 -18.08 -15.89 -11.68
C ILE A 261 -19.05 -17.05 -11.90
N ASN A 262 -19.15 -17.99 -10.95
CA ASN A 262 -20.04 -19.14 -11.05
C ASN A 262 -21.50 -18.72 -11.25
N TYR A 263 -21.99 -17.78 -10.43
CA TYR A 263 -23.38 -17.34 -10.46
C TYR A 263 -23.65 -16.46 -11.68
N LEU A 264 -22.79 -15.47 -11.97
CA LEU A 264 -22.99 -14.58 -13.12
C LEU A 264 -22.99 -15.32 -14.47
N TYR A 265 -22.12 -16.33 -14.63
CA TYR A 265 -22.04 -17.10 -15.89
C TYR A 265 -22.87 -18.40 -15.88
N GLY A 266 -23.59 -18.69 -14.80
CA GLY A 266 -24.40 -19.90 -14.65
C GLY A 266 -23.60 -21.19 -14.87
N LEU A 267 -22.47 -21.36 -14.16
CA LEU A 267 -21.56 -22.51 -14.35
C LEU A 267 -22.09 -23.83 -13.76
N GLY A 268 -23.25 -23.79 -13.10
CA GLY A 268 -24.00 -24.97 -12.64
C GLY A 268 -23.63 -25.47 -11.24
N TYR A 269 -22.91 -24.67 -10.45
CA TYR A 269 -22.62 -25.00 -9.04
C TYR A 269 -23.46 -24.13 -8.10
N SER A 270 -23.82 -24.67 -6.94
CA SER A 270 -24.58 -23.96 -5.89
C SER A 270 -23.89 -24.09 -4.54
N LEU A 271 -24.01 -23.05 -3.72
CA LEU A 271 -23.52 -23.01 -2.34
C LEU A 271 -24.24 -24.00 -1.40
N GLU A 272 -25.45 -24.42 -1.73
CA GLU A 272 -26.30 -25.29 -0.89
C GLU A 272 -26.01 -26.79 -1.08
N HIS A 273 -25.22 -27.17 -2.08
CA HIS A 273 -24.94 -28.57 -2.43
C HIS A 273 -23.56 -29.05 -1.97
N ILE A 274 -23.37 -30.38 -1.95
CA ILE A 274 -22.10 -31.10 -1.68
C ILE A 274 -20.92 -30.62 -2.57
N ASN A 275 -21.22 -29.85 -3.61
CA ASN A 275 -20.25 -29.33 -4.58
C ASN A 275 -19.52 -28.05 -4.15
N ARG A 276 -19.73 -27.52 -2.93
CA ARG A 276 -19.08 -26.27 -2.46
C ARG A 276 -17.55 -26.26 -2.62
N THR A 277 -16.90 -27.41 -2.48
CA THR A 277 -15.44 -27.53 -2.61
C THR A 277 -14.94 -27.57 -4.05
N LYS A 278 -15.84 -27.64 -5.04
CA LYS A 278 -15.53 -27.76 -6.47
C LYS A 278 -15.34 -26.42 -7.19
N VAL A 279 -15.74 -25.30 -6.56
CA VAL A 279 -15.61 -23.94 -7.11
C VAL A 279 -14.44 -23.24 -6.43
N LYS A 280 -13.31 -23.13 -7.13
CA LYS A 280 -12.08 -22.49 -6.65
C LYS A 280 -11.28 -21.93 -7.82
N LEU A 281 -10.56 -20.83 -7.60
CA LEU A 281 -9.60 -20.31 -8.58
C LEU A 281 -8.29 -21.11 -8.63
N GLN A 282 -7.99 -21.93 -7.62
CA GLN A 282 -6.74 -22.69 -7.56
C GLN A 282 -6.58 -23.60 -8.80
N ASN A 283 -5.54 -23.37 -9.60
CA ASN A 283 -5.27 -24.19 -10.77
C ASN A 283 -4.37 -25.35 -10.37
N VAL A 284 -4.96 -26.48 -10.05
CA VAL A 284 -4.19 -27.57 -9.50
C VAL A 284 -3.53 -28.34 -10.64
N HIS A 285 -2.28 -28.02 -10.98
CA HIS A 285 -1.38 -28.93 -11.72
C HIS A 285 -1.10 -30.25 -10.96
N ASN A 286 -1.78 -30.49 -9.83
CA ASN A 286 -1.74 -31.73 -9.08
C ASN A 286 -2.83 -32.67 -9.61
N PRO A 287 -2.48 -33.82 -10.20
CA PRO A 287 -3.39 -34.74 -10.90
C PRO A 287 -4.51 -35.36 -10.02
N THR A 288 -4.58 -35.04 -8.73
CA THR A 288 -5.61 -35.52 -7.80
C THR A 288 -6.85 -34.63 -7.72
N ASN A 289 -6.83 -33.39 -8.23
CA ASN A 289 -7.96 -32.44 -8.15
C ASN A 289 -8.74 -32.32 -9.48
N LYS A 290 -9.38 -33.44 -9.87
CA LYS A 290 -10.35 -33.50 -10.98
C LYS A 290 -11.50 -32.47 -10.94
N PRO A 291 -12.00 -31.98 -9.77
CA PRO A 291 -13.15 -31.07 -9.77
C PRO A 291 -12.86 -29.70 -10.37
N THR A 292 -11.65 -29.17 -10.19
CA THR A 292 -11.29 -27.84 -10.69
C THR A 292 -11.23 -27.82 -12.22
N GLU A 293 -10.87 -28.95 -12.84
CA GLU A 293 -10.88 -29.12 -14.30
C GLU A 293 -12.29 -28.91 -14.88
N ALA A 294 -13.34 -29.38 -14.19
CA ALA A 294 -14.72 -29.18 -14.63
C ALA A 294 -15.16 -27.71 -14.53
N TYR A 295 -14.76 -27.01 -13.45
CA TYR A 295 -15.01 -25.57 -13.31
C TYR A 295 -14.34 -24.77 -14.44
N TYR A 296 -13.05 -24.99 -14.68
CA TYR A 296 -12.29 -24.31 -15.72
C TYR A 296 -12.77 -24.65 -17.14
N LYS A 297 -13.23 -25.88 -17.37
CA LYS A 297 -13.84 -26.28 -18.66
C LYS A 297 -15.15 -25.52 -18.92
N ASN A 298 -16.02 -25.41 -17.93
CA ASN A 298 -17.25 -24.63 -18.05
C ASN A 298 -16.93 -23.14 -18.23
N LEU A 299 -15.95 -22.63 -17.47
CA LEU A 299 -15.52 -21.24 -17.56
C LEU A 299 -14.91 -20.92 -18.94
N LEU A 300 -14.14 -21.83 -19.53
CA LEU A 300 -13.59 -21.65 -20.87
C LEU A 300 -14.69 -21.46 -21.92
N HIS A 301 -15.81 -22.17 -21.77
CA HIS A 301 -16.95 -22.07 -22.68
C HIS A 301 -17.78 -20.79 -22.47
N LYS A 302 -17.94 -20.35 -21.22
CA LYS A 302 -18.84 -19.23 -20.86
C LYS A 302 -18.13 -17.88 -20.77
N ALA A 303 -16.88 -17.86 -20.33
CA ALA A 303 -16.05 -16.67 -20.15
C ALA A 303 -14.58 -16.95 -20.51
N PRO A 304 -14.25 -17.21 -21.79
CA PRO A 304 -12.91 -17.60 -22.21
C PRO A 304 -11.83 -16.59 -21.84
N GLY A 305 -12.15 -15.29 -21.82
CA GLY A 305 -11.23 -14.23 -21.43
C GLY A 305 -10.79 -14.31 -19.96
N ILE A 306 -11.72 -14.61 -19.05
CA ILE A 306 -11.44 -14.81 -17.63
C ILE A 306 -10.65 -16.11 -17.44
N CYS A 307 -11.06 -17.19 -18.11
CA CYS A 307 -10.37 -18.48 -18.06
C CYS A 307 -8.90 -18.35 -18.48
N LYS A 308 -8.64 -17.73 -19.65
CA LYS A 308 -7.27 -17.52 -20.16
C LYS A 308 -6.42 -16.67 -19.21
N TYR A 309 -7.00 -15.66 -18.57
CA TYR A 309 -6.30 -14.83 -17.60
C TYR A 309 -5.88 -15.63 -16.36
N LEU A 310 -6.83 -16.38 -15.76
CA LEU A 310 -6.59 -17.23 -14.60
C LEU A 310 -5.56 -18.34 -14.87
N LEU A 311 -5.57 -18.89 -16.09
CA LEU A 311 -4.63 -19.92 -16.54
C LEU A 311 -3.26 -19.36 -16.97
N SER A 312 -3.06 -18.04 -16.98
CA SER A 312 -1.74 -17.48 -17.29
C SER A 312 -0.74 -17.85 -16.20
N ASP A 313 0.52 -18.08 -16.59
CA ASP A 313 1.57 -18.53 -15.67
C ASP A 313 1.71 -17.61 -14.45
N LYS A 314 1.70 -16.29 -14.64
CA LYS A 314 1.81 -15.31 -13.54
C LYS A 314 0.67 -15.49 -12.52
N ILE A 315 -0.57 -15.55 -13.01
CA ILE A 315 -1.77 -15.52 -12.15
C ILE A 315 -2.02 -16.86 -11.49
N SER A 316 -1.91 -17.95 -12.23
CA SER A 316 -1.99 -19.30 -11.67
C SER A 316 -0.95 -19.49 -10.56
N CYS A 317 0.30 -19.08 -10.78
CA CYS A 317 1.35 -19.15 -9.76
C CYS A 317 1.07 -18.25 -8.55
N LEU A 318 0.54 -17.04 -8.76
CA LEU A 318 0.14 -16.11 -7.68
C LEU A 318 -0.93 -16.75 -6.78
N ILE A 319 -1.94 -17.38 -7.39
CA ILE A 319 -2.99 -18.09 -6.66
C ILE A 319 -2.42 -19.30 -5.93
N ASP A 320 -1.59 -20.09 -6.62
CA ASP A 320 -1.11 -21.37 -6.14
C ASP A 320 -0.11 -21.25 -4.97
N PHE A 321 0.72 -20.20 -4.90
CA PHE A 321 1.67 -20.07 -3.78
C PHE A 321 1.00 -19.65 -2.46
N ILE A 322 -0.18 -19.03 -2.53
CA ILE A 322 -0.90 -18.55 -1.34
C ILE A 322 -1.47 -19.71 -0.53
N TYR A 323 -1.89 -20.81 -1.15
CA TYR A 323 -2.44 -21.96 -0.42
C TYR A 323 -1.40 -22.68 0.45
N PRO A 324 -0.21 -23.05 -0.06
CA PRO A 324 0.87 -23.53 0.79
C PRO A 324 1.26 -22.52 1.87
N LEU A 325 1.21 -21.21 1.61
CA LEU A 325 1.44 -20.20 2.64
C LEU A 325 0.35 -20.24 3.73
N ARG A 326 -0.93 -20.34 3.33
CA ARG A 326 -2.09 -20.45 4.23
C ARG A 326 -2.03 -21.70 5.10
N ASP A 327 -1.90 -22.88 4.49
CA ASP A 327 -1.88 -24.16 5.20
C ASP A 327 -0.81 -24.13 6.28
N ALA A 328 0.33 -23.61 5.87
CA ALA A 328 1.49 -23.64 6.69
C ALA A 328 1.33 -22.58 7.83
N ILE A 329 0.68 -21.43 7.58
CA ILE A 329 0.27 -20.47 8.62
C ILE A 329 -0.68 -21.13 9.63
N GLN A 330 -1.69 -21.87 9.15
CA GLN A 330 -2.67 -22.55 10.01
C GLN A 330 -2.00 -23.58 10.92
N HIS A 331 -0.96 -24.24 10.43
CA HIS A 331 -0.16 -25.20 11.19
C HIS A 331 1.05 -24.57 11.92
N ARG A 332 1.16 -23.23 11.94
CA ARG A 332 2.27 -22.45 12.54
C ARG A 332 3.68 -22.96 12.17
N SER A 333 3.84 -23.54 10.99
CA SER A 333 4.90 -24.55 10.79
C SER A 333 6.28 -24.02 10.33
N PHE A 334 6.50 -22.71 10.12
CA PHE A 334 7.79 -22.24 9.53
C PHE A 334 7.99 -20.72 9.50
N ILE A 335 6.98 -19.88 9.77
CA ILE A 335 7.20 -18.43 9.77
C ILE A 335 7.96 -18.06 11.03
N LYS A 336 9.25 -17.76 10.87
CA LYS A 336 10.09 -17.23 11.93
C LYS A 336 10.35 -15.75 11.64
N PRO A 337 9.64 -14.84 12.32
CA PRO A 337 10.05 -13.44 12.33
C PRO A 337 11.47 -13.36 12.89
N LEU A 338 12.38 -12.79 12.11
CA LEU A 338 13.72 -12.45 12.54
C LEU A 338 13.85 -10.95 12.64
N THR A 339 14.43 -10.56 13.76
CA THR A 339 14.75 -9.19 14.13
C THR A 339 16.23 -9.00 13.83
N VAL A 340 16.58 -8.43 12.68
CA VAL A 340 17.99 -8.29 12.28
C VAL A 340 18.53 -6.96 12.79
N SER A 341 19.33 -7.01 13.86
CA SER A 341 20.26 -5.92 14.18
C SER A 341 21.50 -6.12 13.31
N LYS A 342 21.77 -5.27 12.31
CA LYS A 342 23.09 -5.32 11.67
C LYS A 342 24.12 -4.93 12.74
N VAL A 343 24.96 -5.90 13.11
CA VAL A 343 26.16 -5.70 13.91
C VAL A 343 27.18 -5.02 13.00
N SER A 344 27.04 -3.71 12.78
CA SER A 344 28.16 -2.89 12.32
C SER A 344 28.53 -1.91 13.42
N SER A 345 29.82 -1.84 13.70
CA SER A 345 30.48 -1.02 14.71
C SER A 345 30.34 0.50 14.50
N SER A 346 29.44 0.94 13.62
CA SER A 346 29.14 2.35 13.36
C SER A 346 27.62 2.56 13.32
N LYS A 347 27.09 3.13 14.42
CA LYS A 347 25.78 3.82 14.56
C LYS A 347 24.57 3.17 13.87
N LYS A 348 23.75 2.49 14.71
CA LYS A 348 22.31 2.20 14.57
C LYS A 348 21.85 1.78 13.16
N SER A 349 22.01 0.51 12.83
CA SER A 349 21.23 -0.05 11.73
C SER A 349 19.80 -0.34 12.19
N PRO A 350 18.76 0.01 11.42
CA PRO A 350 17.39 -0.25 11.80
C PRO A 350 17.18 -1.75 11.89
N VAL A 351 16.62 -2.16 13.02
CA VAL A 351 16.22 -3.54 13.24
C VAL A 351 15.04 -3.82 12.29
N LYS A 352 15.20 -4.75 11.34
CA LYS A 352 14.13 -5.14 10.41
C LYS A 352 13.39 -6.38 10.90
N LEU A 353 12.07 -6.42 10.68
CA LEU A 353 11.27 -7.64 10.79
C LEU A 353 11.28 -8.39 9.46
N LEU A 354 11.98 -9.51 9.46
CA LEU A 354 12.11 -10.37 8.28
C LEU A 354 11.41 -11.70 8.51
N ILE A 355 10.90 -12.29 7.44
CA ILE A 355 10.18 -13.56 7.49
C ILE A 355 10.90 -14.59 6.64
N GLN A 356 11.01 -15.80 7.19
CA GLN A 356 11.38 -16.98 6.43
C GLN A 356 10.12 -17.76 6.00
N PHE A 357 9.90 -17.87 4.69
CA PHE A 357 8.81 -18.67 4.11
C PHE A 357 9.17 -20.17 4.01
N PRO A 358 8.17 -21.08 3.94
CA PRO A 358 8.44 -22.50 3.75
C PRO A 358 9.10 -22.73 2.39
N LYS A 359 9.83 -23.85 2.28
CA LYS A 359 10.62 -24.17 1.07
C LYS A 359 9.77 -24.15 -0.20
N ASP A 360 8.53 -24.63 -0.14
CA ASP A 360 7.69 -24.72 -1.33
C ASP A 360 7.15 -23.37 -1.79
N VAL A 361 6.78 -22.47 -0.86
CA VAL A 361 6.46 -21.07 -1.20
C VAL A 361 7.67 -20.38 -1.82
N ARG A 362 8.86 -20.55 -1.24
CA ARG A 362 10.10 -19.97 -1.79
C ARG A 362 10.40 -20.47 -3.20
N LYS A 363 10.28 -21.77 -3.46
CA LYS A 363 10.47 -22.33 -4.81
C LYS A 363 9.56 -21.66 -5.84
N ILE A 364 8.28 -21.45 -5.50
CA ILE A 364 7.33 -20.79 -6.41
C ILE A 364 7.73 -19.32 -6.62
N LEU A 365 8.04 -18.59 -5.54
CA LEU A 365 8.50 -17.20 -5.62
C LEU A 365 9.74 -17.04 -6.50
N HIS A 366 10.77 -17.86 -6.29
CA HIS A 366 12.01 -17.80 -7.08
C HIS A 366 11.85 -18.23 -8.54
N ARG A 367 10.87 -19.08 -8.84
CA ARG A 367 10.66 -19.59 -10.20
C ARG A 367 9.82 -18.64 -11.06
N HIS A 368 8.84 -17.97 -10.47
CA HIS A 368 7.81 -17.25 -11.22
C HIS A 368 7.76 -15.75 -10.94
N PHE A 369 8.41 -15.28 -9.87
CA PHE A 369 8.43 -13.87 -9.48
C PHE A 369 9.86 -13.39 -9.27
N SER A 370 10.05 -12.07 -9.25
CA SER A 370 11.30 -11.49 -8.76
C SER A 370 11.27 -11.55 -7.22
N PRO A 371 12.16 -12.32 -6.56
CA PRO A 371 12.17 -12.40 -5.10
C PRO A 371 12.38 -11.02 -4.46
N ILE A 372 13.19 -10.17 -5.10
CA ILE A 372 13.48 -8.80 -4.65
C ILE A 372 12.21 -7.95 -4.64
N ALA A 373 11.34 -8.09 -5.64
CA ALA A 373 10.05 -7.38 -5.68
C ALA A 373 9.12 -7.79 -4.52
N PHE A 374 9.27 -9.00 -4.01
CA PHE A 374 8.57 -9.51 -2.81
C PHE A 374 9.37 -9.30 -1.52
N GLY A 375 10.40 -8.45 -1.53
CA GLY A 375 11.15 -8.06 -0.34
C GLY A 375 12.31 -8.96 0.03
N PHE A 376 12.83 -9.79 -0.88
CA PHE A 376 14.00 -10.62 -0.60
C PHE A 376 15.21 -9.77 -0.16
N GLU A 377 15.67 -9.99 1.07
CA GLU A 377 16.79 -9.27 1.68
C GLU A 377 18.09 -10.04 1.45
N GLU A 378 18.77 -9.73 0.35
CA GLU A 378 19.94 -10.47 -0.12
C GLU A 378 21.09 -10.51 0.90
N ASP A 379 21.45 -9.37 1.49
CA ASP A 379 22.53 -9.26 2.49
C ASP A 379 22.31 -10.21 3.68
N THR A 380 21.11 -10.13 4.28
CA THR A 380 20.74 -10.97 5.41
C THR A 380 20.69 -12.43 4.99
N SER A 381 20.12 -12.70 3.81
CA SER A 381 19.93 -14.06 3.33
C SER A 381 21.25 -14.77 3.07
N ARG A 382 22.23 -14.06 2.51
CA ARG A 382 23.61 -14.54 2.34
C ARG A 382 24.28 -14.80 3.68
N SER A 383 24.19 -13.87 4.62
CA SER A 383 24.79 -13.98 5.96
C SER A 383 24.25 -15.17 6.76
N MET A 384 22.93 -15.37 6.71
CA MET A 384 22.23 -16.39 7.50
C MET A 384 22.00 -17.71 6.73
N ARG A 385 22.44 -17.80 5.46
CA ARG A 385 22.29 -18.96 4.56
C ARG A 385 20.85 -19.46 4.42
N ARG A 386 19.89 -18.54 4.41
CA ARG A 386 18.44 -18.80 4.34
C ARG A 386 17.76 -17.61 3.66
N ASP A 387 16.66 -17.83 2.97
CA ASP A 387 15.97 -16.73 2.27
C ASP A 387 15.03 -16.00 3.23
N TYR A 388 15.28 -14.70 3.40
CA TYR A 388 14.51 -13.80 4.24
C TYR A 388 13.85 -12.72 3.41
N TYR A 389 12.63 -12.38 3.80
CA TYR A 389 11.81 -11.39 3.11
C TYR A 389 11.38 -10.30 4.08
N ASP A 390 11.50 -9.05 3.68
CA ASP A 390 10.95 -7.89 4.37
C ASP A 390 9.41 -7.96 4.30
N ILE A 391 8.76 -8.03 5.45
CA ILE A 391 7.31 -8.21 5.53
C ILE A 391 6.53 -6.96 5.09
N HIS A 392 7.09 -5.76 5.23
CA HIS A 392 6.48 -4.54 4.71
C HIS A 392 6.43 -4.59 3.19
N ILE A 393 7.54 -4.96 2.54
CA ILE A 393 7.61 -5.06 1.08
C ILE A 393 6.74 -6.22 0.59
N PHE A 394 6.85 -7.41 1.21
CA PHE A 394 6.06 -8.58 0.84
C PHE A 394 4.56 -8.29 0.87
N SER A 395 4.05 -7.75 1.99
CA SER A 395 2.62 -7.48 2.16
C SER A 395 2.12 -6.41 1.19
N LYS A 396 2.91 -5.35 0.95
CA LYS A 396 2.59 -4.29 -0.02
C LYS A 396 2.51 -4.85 -1.45
N THR A 397 3.51 -5.62 -1.87
CA THR A 397 3.56 -6.20 -3.22
C THR A 397 2.42 -7.20 -3.43
N LEU A 398 2.22 -8.13 -2.49
CA LEU A 398 1.12 -9.09 -2.58
C LEU A 398 -0.24 -8.37 -2.61
N HIS A 399 -0.45 -7.37 -1.76
CA HIS A 399 -1.69 -6.60 -1.75
C HIS A 399 -1.98 -5.94 -3.11
N SER A 400 -0.96 -5.34 -3.73
CA SER A 400 -1.08 -4.76 -5.08
C SER A 400 -1.45 -5.80 -6.13
N GLU A 401 -0.81 -6.96 -6.12
CA GLU A 401 -1.11 -8.05 -7.07
C GLU A 401 -2.54 -8.58 -6.88
N ILE A 402 -3.08 -8.60 -5.66
CA ILE A 402 -4.49 -8.96 -5.42
C ILE A 402 -5.45 -7.89 -5.91
N ILE A 403 -5.15 -6.60 -5.69
CA ILE A 403 -5.94 -5.48 -6.24
C ILE A 403 -6.02 -5.58 -7.76
N ASP A 404 -4.89 -5.82 -8.43
CA ASP A 404 -4.82 -5.96 -9.88
C ASP A 404 -5.62 -7.19 -10.35
N LEU A 405 -5.50 -8.32 -9.65
CA LEU A 405 -6.27 -9.52 -9.95
C LEU A 405 -7.78 -9.27 -9.86
N VAL A 406 -8.26 -8.62 -8.79
CA VAL A 406 -9.67 -8.30 -8.61
C VAL A 406 -10.14 -7.36 -9.72
N ASN A 407 -9.40 -6.28 -10.00
CA ASN A 407 -9.77 -5.33 -11.04
C ASN A 407 -9.85 -5.98 -12.42
N ILE A 408 -8.85 -6.79 -12.80
CA ILE A 408 -8.82 -7.43 -14.11
C ILE A 408 -9.96 -8.44 -14.26
N ILE A 409 -10.27 -9.21 -13.21
CA ILE A 409 -11.40 -10.14 -13.25
C ILE A 409 -12.72 -9.36 -13.36
N CYS A 410 -12.95 -8.36 -12.50
CA CYS A 410 -14.16 -7.54 -12.54
C CYS A 410 -14.33 -6.79 -13.87
N ALA A 411 -13.24 -6.29 -14.46
CA ALA A 411 -13.27 -5.62 -15.77
C ALA A 411 -13.59 -6.57 -16.93
N ARG A 412 -13.32 -7.87 -16.77
CA ARG A 412 -13.62 -8.90 -17.77
C ARG A 412 -15.02 -9.49 -17.62
N ILE A 413 -15.74 -9.15 -16.55
CA ILE A 413 -17.14 -9.52 -16.39
C ILE A 413 -17.96 -8.52 -17.20
N ASP A 414 -18.44 -8.96 -18.36
CA ASP A 414 -19.34 -8.18 -19.19
C ASP A 414 -20.80 -8.52 -18.86
N LEU A 415 -21.42 -7.70 -18.01
CA LEU A 415 -22.82 -7.87 -17.65
C LEU A 415 -23.78 -7.58 -18.82
N SER A 416 -23.35 -6.81 -19.81
CA SER A 416 -24.17 -6.46 -20.98
C SER A 416 -24.27 -7.61 -22.00
N GLU A 417 -23.24 -8.45 -22.08
CA GLU A 417 -23.30 -9.72 -22.82
C GLU A 417 -24.15 -10.78 -22.10
N LEU A 418 -24.20 -10.72 -20.76
CA LEU A 418 -24.93 -11.68 -19.93
C LEU A 418 -26.43 -11.39 -19.89
N ILE A 419 -26.84 -10.12 -19.95
CA ILE A 419 -28.23 -9.68 -19.91
C ILE A 419 -28.44 -8.62 -21.00
N MET A 420 -29.44 -8.81 -21.86
CA MET A 420 -29.86 -7.77 -22.79
C MET A 420 -30.46 -6.59 -22.02
N LEU A 421 -29.72 -5.48 -22.00
CA LEU A 421 -30.13 -4.24 -21.32
C LEU A 421 -31.09 -3.43 -22.18
N SER A 422 -32.14 -2.89 -21.59
CA SER A 422 -32.95 -1.87 -22.27
C SER A 422 -32.18 -0.54 -22.37
N PRO A 423 -32.48 0.32 -23.36
CA PRO A 423 -31.87 1.65 -23.46
C PRO A 423 -32.06 2.51 -22.20
N GLU A 424 -33.19 2.32 -21.51
CA GLU A 424 -33.47 2.99 -20.23
C GLU A 424 -32.53 2.51 -19.12
N GLN A 425 -32.30 1.19 -19.00
CA GLN A 425 -31.36 0.63 -18.04
C GLN A 425 -29.93 1.09 -18.31
N GLN A 426 -29.51 1.12 -19.59
CA GLN A 426 -28.20 1.64 -19.98
C GLN A 426 -28.03 3.11 -19.56
N ASN A 427 -29.03 3.96 -19.85
CA ASN A 427 -29.01 5.37 -19.45
C ASN A 427 -28.98 5.54 -17.92
N ASN A 428 -29.75 4.73 -17.18
CA ASN A 428 -29.75 4.75 -15.72
C ASN A 428 -28.38 4.37 -15.14
N ILE A 429 -27.73 3.35 -15.69
CA ILE A 429 -26.38 2.93 -15.30
C ILE A 429 -25.37 4.04 -15.60
N GLU A 430 -25.39 4.62 -16.81
CA GLU A 430 -24.49 5.72 -17.17
C GLU A 430 -24.67 6.93 -16.26
N ASN A 431 -25.91 7.28 -15.93
CA ASN A 431 -26.21 8.38 -15.01
C ASN A 431 -25.75 8.03 -13.59
N ALA A 432 -25.91 6.79 -13.13
CA ALA A 432 -25.41 6.34 -11.83
C ALA A 432 -23.87 6.42 -11.76
N ILE A 433 -23.16 6.00 -12.81
CA ILE A 433 -21.70 6.12 -12.92
C ILE A 433 -21.28 7.58 -12.89
N LYS A 434 -21.88 8.44 -13.73
CA LYS A 434 -21.56 9.89 -13.75
C LYS A 434 -21.87 10.57 -12.41
N ASN A 435 -22.98 10.21 -11.79
CA ASN A 435 -23.35 10.74 -10.47
C ASN A 435 -22.37 10.28 -9.40
N TYR A 436 -21.93 9.03 -9.47
CA TYR A 436 -20.89 8.49 -8.60
C TYR A 436 -19.52 9.15 -8.87
N GLU A 437 -19.13 9.40 -10.11
CA GLU A 437 -17.85 10.07 -10.41
C GLU A 437 -17.84 11.52 -9.93
N LYS A 438 -18.97 12.23 -10.08
CA LYS A 438 -19.14 13.60 -9.56
C LYS A 438 -19.24 13.64 -8.05
N ASN A 439 -19.81 12.61 -7.46
CA ASN A 439 -20.05 12.49 -6.04
C ASN A 439 -20.09 11.00 -5.70
N PRO A 440 -18.95 10.39 -5.30
CA PRO A 440 -18.82 8.96 -4.96
C PRO A 440 -19.79 8.45 -3.88
N PHE A 441 -20.59 9.38 -3.38
CA PHE A 441 -21.42 9.31 -2.22
C PHE A 441 -22.90 9.60 -2.55
N VAL A 442 -23.30 9.69 -3.83
CA VAL A 442 -24.71 9.78 -4.25
C VAL A 442 -25.35 8.40 -4.38
N GLY A 443 -24.55 7.34 -4.57
CA GLY A 443 -25.02 5.95 -4.44
C GLY A 443 -25.10 5.46 -2.99
N LEU A 444 -24.38 6.11 -2.07
CA LEU A 444 -24.32 5.86 -0.63
C LEU A 444 -23.98 7.19 0.06
N SER A 445 -24.96 7.85 0.69
CA SER A 445 -24.92 9.26 1.15
C SER A 445 -23.58 9.76 1.78
N VAL A 446 -23.13 10.95 1.33
CA VAL A 446 -22.24 11.99 1.96
C VAL A 446 -20.85 12.25 1.32
N GLN A 447 -20.65 13.47 0.77
CA GLN A 447 -19.52 14.04 0.00
C GLN A 447 -18.12 14.08 0.67
N GLN A 448 -17.03 13.80 -0.08
CA GLN A 448 -15.78 14.61 -0.31
C GLN A 448 -14.53 13.79 -0.77
N ASP A 449 -13.64 14.43 -1.55
CA ASP A 449 -12.35 13.93 -2.05
C ASP A 449 -11.29 13.70 -0.93
N MET A 450 -10.50 12.62 -1.03
CA MET A 450 -9.58 12.18 0.03
C MET A 450 -8.09 12.27 -0.32
N ALA A 451 -7.25 12.35 0.72
CA ALA A 451 -5.80 12.58 0.64
C ALA A 451 -4.93 11.33 0.43
N TYR A 452 -5.51 10.13 0.49
CA TYR A 452 -4.77 8.85 0.42
C TYR A 452 -5.20 8.00 -0.77
#